data_AF-A0A2S8WYU6-F1
#
_entry.id   AF-A0A2S8WYU6-F1
#
_cell.length_a   1.000
_cell.length_b   1.000
_cell.length_c   1.000
_cell.angle_alpha   90.00
_cell.angle_beta   90.00
_cell.angle_gamma   90.00
#
_symmetry.space_group_name_H-M   'P 1'
#
loop_
_entity.id
_entity.type
_entity.pdbx_description
1 polymer ?
#
loop_
_entity_poly.entity_id
_entity_poly.type
_entity_poly.pdbx_seq_one_letter_code
_entity_poly.pdbx_strand_id
1 'polypeptide(L)'
;MQLTEQGILHIEEEDISSLYCYRDTDGKAFDASFLFELQLQGLTLPPGSVRGIQFDFEEEESPLYEDRERLVAEVRCSQRFVPLMRSMMAQL
;
A
#
# COMPACT_ATOMS: atom_id res chain seq x y z
N MET A 1 -1.23 -6.13 -5.96
CA MET A 1 -1.39 -4.67 -6.19
C MET A 1 -1.12 -4.33 -7.64
N GLN A 2 -1.94 -3.44 -8.21
CA GLN A 2 -1.78 -3.01 -9.60
C GLN A 2 -2.17 -1.55 -9.78
N LEU A 3 -1.36 -0.77 -10.52
CA LEU A 3 -1.72 0.59 -10.91
C LEU A 3 -2.29 0.60 -12.34
N THR A 4 -3.51 1.12 -12.51
CA THR A 4 -4.13 1.27 -13.83
C THR A 4 -3.63 2.51 -14.57
N GLU A 5 -3.87 2.58 -15.89
CA GLU A 5 -3.54 3.75 -16.72
C GLU A 5 -4.28 5.03 -16.26
N GLN A 6 -5.44 4.87 -15.63
CA GLN A 6 -6.23 5.97 -15.06
C GLN A 6 -5.68 6.46 -13.72
N GLY A 7 -4.65 5.80 -13.17
CA GLY A 7 -4.05 6.10 -11.88
C GLY A 7 -4.85 5.56 -10.69
N ILE A 8 -5.59 4.46 -10.88
CA ILE A 8 -6.26 3.76 -9.77
C ILE A 8 -5.36 2.64 -9.28
N LEU A 9 -5.00 2.65 -8.00
CA LEU A 9 -4.30 1.54 -7.36
C LEU A 9 -5.32 0.51 -6.90
N HIS A 10 -5.32 -0.64 -7.56
CA HIS A 10 -6.09 -1.82 -7.17
C HIS A 10 -5.33 -2.58 -6.09
N ILE A 11 -6.02 -2.90 -5.00
CA ILE A 11 -5.49 -3.62 -3.86
C ILE A 11 -6.40 -4.80 -3.58
N GLU A 12 -5.84 -6.00 -3.67
CA GLU A 12 -6.53 -7.28 -3.45
C GLU A 12 -6.41 -7.70 -1.98
N GLU A 13 -7.22 -8.67 -1.54
CA GLU A 13 -7.20 -9.15 -0.15
C GLU A 13 -5.82 -9.73 0.26
N GLU A 14 -5.14 -10.41 -0.66
CA GLU A 14 -3.81 -10.98 -0.42
C GLU A 14 -2.76 -9.89 -0.15
N ASP A 15 -2.87 -8.75 -0.83
CA ASP A 15 -2.00 -7.60 -0.60
C ASP A 15 -2.20 -7.10 0.84
N ILE A 16 -3.45 -6.96 1.28
CA ILE A 16 -3.79 -6.46 2.61
C ILE A 16 -3.31 -7.41 3.70
N SER A 17 -3.56 -8.71 3.52
CA SER A 17 -3.08 -9.75 4.43
C SER A 17 -1.56 -9.71 4.60
N SER A 18 -0.83 -9.47 3.52
CA SER A 18 0.63 -9.34 3.54
C SER A 18 1.08 -8.08 4.30
N LEU A 19 0.44 -6.92 4.07
CA LEU A 19 0.71 -5.68 4.79
C LEU A 19 0.52 -5.81 6.31
N TYR A 20 -0.56 -6.45 6.74
CA TYR A 20 -0.84 -6.71 8.16
C TYR A 20 0.15 -7.72 8.74
N CYS A 21 0.54 -8.77 8.00
CA CYS A 21 1.55 -9.72 8.43
C CYS A 21 2.86 -9.03 8.80
N TYR A 22 3.36 -8.13 7.94
CA TYR A 22 4.58 -7.36 8.22
C TYR A 22 4.44 -6.40 9.39
N ARG A 23 3.25 -5.80 9.57
CA ARG A 23 3.01 -4.88 10.67
C ARG A 23 2.93 -5.59 12.01
N ASP A 24 2.10 -6.62 12.08
CA ASP A 24 1.71 -7.27 13.33
C ASP A 24 2.73 -8.34 13.76
N THR A 25 3.42 -8.98 12.79
CA THR A 25 4.42 -10.03 13.06
C THR A 25 5.84 -9.46 13.15
N ASP A 26 6.22 -8.56 12.24
CA ASP A 26 7.59 -8.03 12.17
C ASP A 26 7.74 -6.67 12.86
N GLY A 27 6.64 -6.11 13.39
CA GLY A 27 6.62 -4.80 14.05
C GLY A 27 6.92 -3.62 13.12
N LYS A 28 6.79 -3.81 11.79
CA LYS A 28 7.06 -2.75 10.81
C LYS A 28 5.93 -1.72 10.81
N ALA A 29 6.30 -0.44 10.66
CA ALA A 29 5.30 0.60 10.41
C ALA A 29 4.58 0.35 9.08
N PHE A 30 3.30 0.76 8.99
CA PHE A 30 2.47 0.45 7.82
C PHE A 30 3.06 0.99 6.52
N ASP A 31 3.65 2.18 6.54
CA ASP A 31 4.32 2.80 5.38
C ASP A 31 5.51 1.97 4.88
N ALA A 32 6.29 1.41 5.81
CA ALA A 32 7.38 0.49 5.50
C ALA A 32 6.86 -0.85 4.94
N SER A 33 5.78 -1.41 5.51
CA SER A 33 5.12 -2.60 4.98
C SER A 33 4.58 -2.37 3.56
N PHE A 34 3.95 -1.21 3.34
CA PHE A 34 3.42 -0.80 2.04
C PHE A 34 4.51 -0.65 0.98
N LEU A 35 5.63 0.00 1.32
CA LEU A 35 6.76 0.11 0.41
C LEU A 35 7.38 -1.26 0.08
N PHE A 36 7.51 -2.12 1.08
CA PHE A 36 8.06 -3.46 0.90
C PHE A 36 7.20 -4.31 -0.04
N GLU A 37 5.88 -4.28 0.12
CA GLU A 37 4.95 -4.99 -0.76
C GLU A 37 5.04 -4.48 -2.21
N LEU A 38 5.09 -3.16 -2.42
CA LEU A 38 5.31 -2.58 -3.75
C LEU A 38 6.62 -3.08 -4.38
N GLN A 39 7.69 -3.17 -3.60
CA GLN A 39 8.99 -3.66 -4.07
C GLN A 39 8.95 -5.14 -4.42
N LEU A 40 8.33 -5.98 -3.59
CA LEU A 40 8.15 -7.42 -3.84
C LEU A 40 7.42 -7.67 -5.16
N GLN A 41 6.40 -6.86 -5.45
CA GLN A 41 5.61 -6.97 -6.66
C GLN A 41 6.22 -6.23 -7.86
N GLY A 42 7.39 -5.60 -7.70
CA GLY A 42 8.03 -4.82 -8.76
C GLY A 42 7.26 -3.56 -9.18
N LEU A 43 6.32 -3.09 -8.35
CA LEU A 43 5.46 -1.94 -8.63
C LEU A 43 6.12 -0.64 -8.18
N THR A 44 6.39 0.25 -9.13
CA THR A 44 6.86 1.61 -8.84
C THR A 44 5.69 2.59 -8.94
N LEU A 45 5.50 3.43 -7.91
CA LEU A 45 4.50 4.50 -7.90
C LEU A 45 5.19 5.86 -8.01
N PRO A 46 5.30 6.45 -9.22
CA PRO A 46 5.82 7.81 -9.37
C PRO A 46 5.01 8.83 -8.55
N PRO A 47 5.63 9.95 -8.13
CA PRO A 47 4.90 11.00 -7.44
C PRO A 47 3.67 11.46 -8.24
N GLY A 48 2.50 11.43 -7.62
CA GLY A 48 1.23 11.81 -8.25
C GLY A 48 0.64 10.79 -9.22
N SER A 49 1.21 9.58 -9.34
CA SER A 49 0.67 8.53 -10.22
C SER A 49 -0.63 7.92 -9.70
N VAL A 50 -0.82 7.92 -8.37
CA VAL A 50 -2.06 7.43 -7.75
C VAL A 50 -3.05 8.58 -7.58
N ARG A 51 -4.19 8.46 -8.25
CA ARG A 51 -5.34 9.37 -8.22
C ARG A 51 -6.50 8.81 -7.41
N GLY A 52 -6.57 7.48 -7.28
CA GLY A 52 -7.59 6.78 -6.51
C GLY A 52 -7.10 5.42 -6.03
N ILE A 53 -7.81 4.84 -5.07
CA ILE A 53 -7.56 3.50 -4.56
C ILE A 53 -8.87 2.73 -4.70
N GLN A 54 -8.79 1.53 -5.24
CA GLN A 54 -9.89 0.58 -5.31
C GLN A 54 -9.47 -0.69 -4.56
N PHE A 55 -10.36 -1.18 -3.71
CA PHE A 55 -10.19 -2.44 -3.00
C PHE A 55 -11.02 -3.48 -3.71
N ASP A 56 -10.38 -4.55 -4.18
CA ASP A 56 -11.01 -5.61 -4.98
C ASP A 56 -11.24 -6.84 -4.09
N PHE A 57 -12.09 -6.69 -3.06
CA PHE A 57 -12.55 -7.78 -2.20
C PHE A 57 -13.96 -7.49 -1.65
N GLU A 58 -14.71 -8.56 -1.34
CA GLU A 58 -16.11 -8.45 -0.91
C GLU A 58 -16.25 -7.82 0.49
N GLU A 59 -17.23 -6.93 0.64
CA GLU A 59 -17.41 -6.06 1.81
C GLU A 59 -17.92 -6.80 3.07
N GLU A 60 -18.44 -8.03 2.95
CA GLU A 60 -19.15 -8.71 4.05
C GLU A 60 -18.39 -9.84 4.76
N GLU A 61 -17.29 -10.37 4.21
CA GLU A 61 -16.70 -11.62 4.73
C GLU A 61 -15.45 -11.44 5.63
N SER A 62 -14.89 -10.23 5.73
CA SER A 62 -13.59 -10.05 6.39
C SER A 62 -13.61 -9.11 7.60
N PRO A 63 -13.02 -9.49 8.76
CA PRO A 63 -12.81 -8.57 9.90
C PRO A 63 -11.96 -7.33 9.53
N LEU A 64 -11.38 -7.30 8.33
CA LEU A 64 -10.66 -6.16 7.75
C LEU A 64 -11.58 -4.96 7.41
N TYR A 65 -12.91 -5.11 7.42
CA TYR A 65 -13.84 -4.06 7.02
C TYR A 65 -13.89 -2.88 8.01
N GLU A 66 -13.85 -3.14 9.32
CA GLU A 66 -13.80 -2.08 10.35
C GLU A 66 -12.50 -1.26 10.26
N ASP A 67 -11.43 -1.87 9.73
CA ASP A 67 -10.15 -1.21 9.47
C ASP A 67 -10.04 -0.63 8.05
N ARG A 68 -11.06 -0.74 7.19
CA ARG A 68 -10.96 -0.28 5.79
C ARG A 68 -10.78 1.23 5.67
N GLU A 69 -11.50 2.03 6.43
CA GLU A 69 -11.32 3.49 6.42
C GLU A 69 -9.93 3.89 6.93
N ARG A 70 -9.46 3.19 7.96
CA ARG A 70 -8.11 3.36 8.50
C ARG A 70 -7.05 2.96 7.46
N LEU A 71 -7.24 1.83 6.79
CA LEU A 71 -6.38 1.32 5.74
C LEU A 71 -6.32 2.27 4.54
N VAL A 72 -7.48 2.80 4.10
CA VAL A 72 -7.55 3.85 3.08
C VAL A 72 -6.71 5.05 3.52
N ALA A 73 -6.85 5.48 4.77
CA ALA A 73 -6.09 6.62 5.30
C ALA A 73 -4.59 6.31 5.36
N GLU A 74 -4.20 5.12 5.82
CA GLU A 74 -2.81 4.66 5.94
C GLU A 74 -2.14 4.52 4.55
N VAL A 75 -2.82 3.93 3.56
CA VAL A 75 -2.33 3.85 2.18
C VAL A 75 -2.21 5.23 1.54
N ARG A 76 -3.24 6.10 1.70
CA ARG A 76 -3.19 7.49 1.20
C ARG A 76 -2.11 8.32 1.88
N CYS A 77 -1.80 8.04 3.14
CA CYS A 77 -0.72 8.67 3.86
C CYS A 77 0.62 8.21 3.27
N SER A 78 0.81 6.89 3.17
CA SER A 78 2.04 6.25 2.68
C SER A 78 2.40 6.66 1.25
N GLN A 79 1.41 6.74 0.34
CA GLN A 79 1.60 7.21 -1.04
C GLN A 79 2.22 8.61 -1.14
N ARG A 80 1.99 9.49 -0.17
CA ARG A 80 2.59 10.84 -0.16
C ARG A 80 4.08 10.81 0.19
N PHE A 81 4.57 9.75 0.83
CA PHE A 81 5.96 9.61 1.28
C PHE A 81 6.83 8.76 0.34
N VAL A 82 6.23 7.97 -0.55
CA VAL A 82 6.95 7.23 -1.62
C VAL A 82 7.91 8.11 -2.44
N PRO A 83 7.64 9.40 -2.74
CA PRO A 83 8.58 10.29 -3.43
C PRO A 83 9.90 10.52 -2.69
N LEU A 84 9.94 10.45 -1.36
CA LEU A 84 11.10 10.86 -0.56
C LEU A 84 12.14 9.77 -0.37
N MET A 85 11.78 8.48 -0.47
CA MET A 85 12.72 7.38 -0.19
C MET A 85 13.68 7.04 -1.34
N ARG A 86 13.45 7.54 -2.57
CA ARG A 86 14.47 7.45 -3.64
C ARG A 86 15.68 8.36 -3.41
N SER A 87 15.56 9.39 -2.56
CA SER A 87 16.69 10.30 -2.28
C SER A 87 17.60 9.85 -1.14
N MET A 88 17.18 8.89 -0.29
CA MET A 88 17.99 8.41 0.84
C MET A 88 18.79 7.13 0.56
N MET A 89 18.49 6.41 -0.52
CA MET A 89 19.21 5.17 -0.90
C MET A 89 20.27 5.39 -2.01
N ALA A 90 20.50 6.64 -2.44
CA ALA A 90 21.58 6.99 -3.36
C ALA A 90 22.88 7.42 -2.64
N GLN A 91 23.01 7.20 -1.33
CA GLN A 91 24.18 7.57 -0.53
C GLN A 91 24.75 6.43 0.34
N LEU A 92 24.51 5.16 0.00
CA LEU A 92 25.24 4.03 0.59
C LEU A 92 25.93 3.21 -0.50
#